data_AF-A0A8T3XY27-F1
#
_entry.id   AF-A0A8T3XY27-F1
#
_cell.length_a   1.000
_cell.length_b   1.000
_cell.length_c   1.000
_cell.angle_alpha   90.00
_cell.angle_beta   90.00
_cell.angle_gamma   90.00
#
_symmetry.space_group_name_H-M   'P 1'
#
loop_
_entity.id
_entity.type
_entity.pdbx_description
1 polymer ?
#
loop_
_entity_poly.entity_id
_entity_poly.type
_entity_poly.pdbx_seq_one_letter_code
_entity_poly.pdbx_strand_id
1 'polypeptide(L)' 'MPSKTKKSKSAGRFGARYGKRTRANLVGIEQKQRIKQICPFCKKKGVKRLSKGVWKCSRKKCGKKFASNAYYLK' A
#
# COMPACT_ATOMS: atom_id res chain seq x y z
N MET A 1 21.50 -8.21 6.76
CA MET A 1 20.84 -7.26 7.68
C MET A 1 19.72 -7.98 8.42
N PRO A 2 19.72 -8.03 9.76
CA PRO A 2 18.67 -8.71 10.51
C PRO A 2 17.32 -8.12 10.13
N SER A 3 16.38 -8.99 9.73
CA SER A 3 15.07 -8.57 9.22
C SER A 3 14.38 -7.70 10.28
N LYS A 4 14.03 -6.46 9.93
CA LYS A 4 13.38 -5.51 10.84
C LYS A 4 12.06 -6.11 11.34
N THR A 5 12.07 -6.59 12.58
CA THR A 5 10.93 -7.00 13.42
C THR A 5 9.84 -7.87 12.73
N LYS A 6 9.92 -9.19 12.95
CA LYS A 6 8.99 -10.22 12.42
C LYS A 6 7.50 -9.92 12.69
N LYS A 7 7.17 -9.33 13.85
CA LYS A 7 5.78 -9.11 14.31
C LYS A 7 5.23 -7.72 13.99
N SER A 8 6.01 -6.65 14.15
CA SER A 8 5.52 -5.27 14.02
C SER A 8 5.60 -4.69 12.60
N LYS A 9 6.41 -5.27 11.71
CA LYS A 9 6.55 -4.86 10.29
C LYS A 9 6.57 -3.33 10.12
N SER A 10 5.68 -2.78 9.29
CA SER A 10 5.59 -1.35 9.00
C SER A 10 5.09 -0.50 10.18
N ALA A 11 4.43 -1.09 11.18
CA ALA A 11 4.00 -0.42 12.39
C ALA A 11 5.12 -0.29 13.44
N GLY A 12 6.33 -0.79 13.16
CA GLY A 12 7.51 -0.53 13.98
C GLY A 12 7.80 0.97 14.18
N ARG A 13 7.38 1.83 13.24
CA ARG A 13 7.53 3.30 13.32
C ARG A 13 6.85 3.93 14.54
N PHE A 14 5.84 3.27 15.09
CA PHE A 14 5.04 3.82 16.18
C PHE A 14 5.66 3.56 17.57
N GLY A 15 6.68 2.71 17.67
CA GLY A 15 7.28 2.33 18.94
C GLY A 15 6.28 1.60 19.85
N ALA A 16 6.27 1.96 21.14
CA ALA A 16 5.37 1.38 22.14
C ALA A 16 3.92 1.90 22.08
N ARG A 17 3.64 2.94 21.28
CA ARG A 17 2.36 3.66 21.27
C ARG A 17 1.23 2.87 20.59
N TYR A 18 -0.01 3.25 20.91
CA TYR A 18 -1.27 2.83 20.25
C TYR A 18 -1.72 1.36 20.43
N GLY A 19 -1.00 0.57 21.24
CA GLY A 19 -1.39 -0.81 21.56
C GLY A 19 -1.19 -1.82 20.42
N LYS A 20 -1.37 -3.12 20.71
CA LYS A 20 -1.09 -4.21 19.75
C LYS A 20 -2.16 -4.33 18.65
N ARG A 21 -3.44 -4.29 19.01
CA ARG A 21 -4.58 -4.53 18.09
C ARG A 21 -4.63 -3.49 16.97
N THR A 22 -4.54 -2.21 17.31
CA THR A 22 -4.53 -1.10 16.34
C THR A 22 -3.36 -1.20 15.38
N ARG A 23 -2.16 -1.52 15.89
CA ARG A 23 -0.97 -1.74 15.06
C ARG A 23 -1.13 -2.93 14.11
N ALA A 24 -1.71 -4.03 14.58
CA ALA A 24 -1.95 -5.22 13.74
C ALA A 24 -2.91 -4.91 12.57
N ASN A 25 -4.00 -4.19 12.85
CA ASN A 25 -4.96 -3.77 11.82
C ASN A 25 -4.30 -2.86 10.76
N LEU A 26 -3.52 -1.88 11.21
CA LEU A 26 -2.80 -0.96 10.33
C LEU A 26 -1.80 -1.69 9.44
N VAL A 27 -1.05 -2.66 9.98
CA VAL A 27 -0.13 -3.49 9.20
C VAL A 27 -0.85 -4.24 8.09
N GLY A 28 -2.04 -4.80 8.36
CA GLY A 28 -2.84 -5.50 7.36
C GLY A 28 -3.24 -4.60 6.18
N ILE A 29 -3.63 -3.36 6.49
CA ILE A 29 -4.01 -2.36 5.48
C ILE A 29 -2.78 -1.90 4.68
N GLU A 30 -1.69 -1.53 5.35
CA GLU A 30 -0.48 -1.04 4.70
C GLU A 30 0.23 -2.10 3.87
N GLN A 31 0.19 -3.37 4.31
CA GLN A 31 0.76 -4.46 3.55
C GLN A 31 0.06 -4.62 2.20
N LYS A 32 -1.27 -4.52 2.16
CA LYS A 32 -2.04 -4.52 0.91
C LYS A 32 -1.77 -3.27 0.07
N GLN A 33 -1.69 -2.11 0.71
CA GLN A 33 -1.51 -0.83 0.04
C GLN A 33 -0.14 -0.68 -0.64
N ARG A 34 0.95 -1.15 0.00
CA ARG A 34 2.33 -1.01 -0.51
C ARG A 34 2.64 -1.93 -1.69
N ILE A 35 1.83 -2.96 -1.91
CA ILE A 35 1.97 -3.87 -3.04
C ILE A 35 1.54 -3.15 -4.33
N LYS A 36 2.32 -3.34 -5.40
CA LYS A 36 1.96 -2.84 -6.74
C LYS A 36 0.71 -3.55 -7.22
N GLN A 37 -0.36 -2.81 -7.42
CA GLN A 37 -1.64 -3.34 -7.86
C GLN A 37 -1.74 -3.46 -9.39
N ILE A 38 -2.71 -4.26 -9.83
CA ILE A 38 -3.05 -4.43 -11.24
C ILE A 38 -3.77 -3.18 -11.72
N CYS A 39 -3.38 -2.67 -12.90
CA CYS A 39 -4.04 -1.53 -13.50
C CYS A 39 -5.30 -1.97 -14.27
N PRO A 40 -6.47 -1.34 -14.07
CA PRO A 40 -7.68 -1.70 -14.82
C PRO A 40 -7.53 -1.45 -16.32
N PHE A 41 -6.78 -0.42 -16.72
CA PHE A 41 -6.61 -0.05 -18.13
C PHE A 41 -5.64 -0.96 -18.89
N CYS A 42 -4.51 -1.29 -18.28
CA CYS A 42 -3.42 -1.97 -18.96
C CYS A 42 -3.11 -3.35 -18.40
N LYS A 43 -3.95 -3.87 -17.49
CA LYS A 43 -3.99 -5.24 -16.93
C LYS A 43 -2.67 -5.84 -16.41
N LYS A 44 -1.61 -5.04 -16.23
CA LYS A 44 -0.35 -5.48 -15.61
C LYS A 44 -0.11 -4.74 -14.30
N LYS A 45 0.64 -5.39 -13.42
CA LYS A 45 1.04 -4.88 -12.10
C LYS A 45 1.98 -3.69 -12.24
N GLY A 46 1.69 -2.60 -11.53
CA GLY A 46 2.50 -1.39 -11.59
C GLY A 46 1.78 -0.12 -11.16
N VAL A 47 0.58 -0.21 -10.61
CA VAL A 47 -0.09 0.97 -10.08
C VAL A 47 0.48 1.31 -8.72
N LYS A 48 0.79 2.59 -8.52
CA LYS A 48 1.22 3.17 -7.25
C LYS A 48 0.19 4.20 -6.79
N ARG A 49 -0.06 4.25 -5.49
CA ARG A 49 -0.92 5.27 -4.89
C ARG A 49 -0.18 6.61 -4.86
N LEU A 50 -0.84 7.68 -5.28
CA LEU A 50 -0.33 9.04 -5.14
C LEU A 50 -0.91 9.71 -3.90
N SER A 51 -2.23 9.65 -3.73
CA SER A 51 -2.93 10.23 -2.59
C SER A 51 -4.11 9.34 -2.16
N LYS A 52 -4.94 9.79 -1.21
CA LYS A 52 -6.19 9.11 -0.85
C LYS A 52 -7.08 9.03 -2.08
N GLY A 53 -7.39 7.80 -2.51
CA GLY A 53 -8.25 7.54 -3.67
C GLY A 53 -7.64 7.81 -5.04
N VAL A 54 -6.47 8.48 -5.15
CA VAL A 54 -5.82 8.72 -6.45
C VAL A 54 -4.65 7.78 -6.67
N TRP A 55 -4.69 7.09 -7.80
CA TRP A 55 -3.70 6.10 -8.20
C TRP A 55 -3.10 6.46 -9.55
N LYS A 56 -1.83 6.14 -9.75
CA LYS A 56 -1.10 6.34 -11.01
C LYS A 56 -0.45 5.06 -11.46
N CYS A 57 -0.67 4.70 -12.72
CA CYS A 57 0.10 3.62 -13.32
C CYS A 57 1.55 4.07 -13.56
N SER A 58 2.53 3.33 -13.01
CA SER A 58 3.95 3.67 -13.17
C SER A 58 4.52 3.28 -14.54
N ARG A 59 3.75 2.61 -15.40
CA ARG A 59 4.19 2.28 -16.75
C ARG A 59 4.08 3.49 -17.67
N LYS A 60 5.17 3.82 -18.36
CA LYS A 60 5.23 4.92 -19.34
C LYS A 60 4.14 4.82 -20.43
N LYS A 61 3.84 3.60 -20.91
CA LYS A 61 2.79 3.36 -21.92
C LYS A 61 1.37 3.65 -21.45
N CYS A 62 1.11 3.59 -20.13
CA CYS A 62 -0.22 3.86 -19.60
C CYS A 62 -0.28 5.24 -18.96
N GLY A 63 0.59 5.53 -17.97
CA GLY A 63 0.74 6.85 -17.36
C GLY A 63 -0.51 7.42 -16.66
N LYS A 64 -1.68 6.80 -16.82
CA LYS A 64 -2.98 7.31 -16.38
C LYS A 64 -3.02 7.46 -14.86
N LYS A 65 -3.54 8.62 -14.43
CA LYS A 65 -3.99 8.87 -13.06
C LYS A 65 -5.49 8.60 -13.03
N PHE A 66 -5.97 7.93 -11.99
CA PHE A 66 -7.38 7.60 -11.87
C PHE A 66 -7.83 7.55 -10.41
N ALA A 67 -9.12 7.74 -10.20
CA ALA A 67 -9.76 7.66 -8.89
C ALA A 67 -10.23 6.22 -8.62
N SER A 68 -9.99 5.73 -7.41
CA SER A 68 -10.49 4.44 -6.94
C SER A 68 -10.55 4.42 -5.42
N ASN A 69 -10.75 3.23 -4.84
CA ASN A 69 -10.67 2.96 -3.41
C ASN A 69 -9.45 3.60 -2.71
N ALA A 70 -9.65 3.94 -1.44
CA ALA A 70 -8.67 4.66 -0.63
C ALA A 70 -7.40 3.84 -0.32
N TYR A 71 -7.52 2.53 -0.10
CA TYR A 71 -6.40 1.70 0.41
C TYR A 71 -5.93 0.62 -0.57
N TYR A 72 -6.82 0.00 -1.32
CA TYR A 72 -6.49 -1.06 -2.28
C TYR A 72 -7.35 -0.95 -3.53
N LEU A 73 -6.74 -1.14 -4.69
CA LEU A 73 -7.44 -1.34 -5.95
C LEU A 73 -8.08 -2.74 -5.93
N LYS A 74 -9.37 -2.81 -6.27
CA LYS A 74 -10.06 -4.08 -6.49
C LYS A 74 -9.80 -4.53 -7.92
#